data_AF-A0AA94F0P5-F1
#
_entry.id   AF-A0AA94F0P5-F1
#
_cell.length_a   1.000
_cell.length_b   1.000
_cell.length_c   1.000
_cell.angle_alpha   90.00
_cell.angle_beta   90.00
_cell.angle_gamma   90.00
#
_symmetry.space_group_name_H-M   'P 1'
#
loop_
_entity.id
_entity.type
_entity.pdbx_description
1 polymer ?
#
loop_
_entity_poly.entity_id
_entity_poly.type
_entity_poly.pdbx_seq_one_letter_code
_entity_poly.pdbx_strand_id
1 'polypeptide(L)'
;MIWEDPKDAERLNKSVNNRIASVNNDSAKIQAQIDKGGLSEKKLAKLQDKLTDNTSKIDNLNQSLADIKSIGEAKETYRLGGPSQSDGTHGVVKDSNGVITIEGSNTGLHLHEIRHVGQSMEAGGVRFNSNGQLLNSAKTYEGGIQNEVNAYQIQYSFDGSYPAGASSLKDINSTSLFNIKGESGEPVYKGLIKPKK
;
A
#
# COMPACT_ATOMS: atom_id res chain seq x y z
N MET A 1 -6.43 -22.05 7.85
CA MET A 1 -6.08 -20.66 8.16
C MET A 1 -4.58 -20.59 7.97
N ILE A 2 -4.06 -19.82 7.00
CA ILE A 2 -2.60 -19.83 6.71
C ILE A 2 -1.95 -18.47 6.92
N TRP A 3 -2.39 -17.81 7.99
CA TRP A 3 -1.56 -16.92 8.80
C TRP A 3 -0.90 -17.76 9.89
N GLU A 4 0.39 -17.57 10.13
CA GLU A 4 1.12 -18.22 11.22
C GLU A 4 0.47 -17.87 12.58
N ASP A 5 0.13 -16.60 12.79
CA ASP A 5 -0.77 -16.14 13.86
C ASP A 5 -2.08 -15.63 13.25
N PRO A 6 -3.20 -16.36 13.38
CA PRO A 6 -4.55 -15.88 13.05
C PRO A 6 -4.88 -14.46 13.51
N LYS A 7 -4.33 -14.05 14.67
CA LYS A 7 -4.60 -12.74 15.25
C LYS A 7 -3.96 -11.61 14.46
N ASP A 8 -2.93 -11.85 13.64
CA ASP A 8 -2.39 -10.83 12.74
C ASP A 8 -3.46 -10.37 11.74
N ALA A 9 -4.12 -11.32 11.09
CA ALA A 9 -5.20 -11.04 10.15
C ALA A 9 -6.37 -10.32 10.83
N GLU A 10 -6.76 -10.75 12.03
CA GLU A 10 -7.82 -10.11 12.81
C GLU A 10 -7.47 -8.66 13.17
N ARG A 11 -6.23 -8.41 13.63
CA ARG A 11 -5.72 -7.07 13.96
C ARG A 11 -5.69 -6.16 12.74
N LEU A 12 -5.20 -6.66 11.60
CA LEU A 12 -5.18 -5.90 10.35
C LEU A 12 -6.59 -5.58 9.88
N ASN A 13 -7.48 -6.56 9.79
CA ASN A 13 -8.88 -6.37 9.40
C ASN A 13 -9.57 -5.34 10.29
N LYS A 14 -9.39 -5.41 11.61
CA LYS A 14 -9.97 -4.44 12.54
C LYS A 14 -9.41 -3.04 12.30
N SER A 15 -8.10 -2.91 12.11
CA SER A 15 -7.44 -1.62 11.88
C SER A 15 -7.90 -0.96 10.58
N VAL A 16 -7.98 -1.73 9.50
CA VAL A 16 -8.45 -1.26 8.19
C VAL A 16 -9.93 -0.85 8.25
N ASN A 17 -10.80 -1.65 8.87
CA ASN A 17 -12.21 -1.29 9.04
C ASN A 17 -12.40 -0.02 9.89
N ASN A 18 -11.64 0.13 10.98
CA ASN A 18 -11.65 1.36 11.77
C ASN A 18 -11.24 2.58 10.94
N ARG A 19 -10.23 2.42 10.08
CA ARG A 19 -9.79 3.49 9.18
C ARG A 19 -10.86 3.84 8.15
N ILE A 20 -11.50 2.85 7.52
CA ILE A 20 -12.64 3.06 6.60
C ILE A 20 -13.75 3.85 7.31
N ALA A 21 -14.13 3.47 8.53
CA ALA A 21 -15.14 4.18 9.31
C ALA A 21 -14.73 5.64 9.59
N SER A 22 -13.45 5.88 9.92
CA SER A 22 -12.92 7.24 10.09
C SER A 22 -13.03 8.08 8.82
N VAL A 23 -12.63 7.54 7.67
CA VAL A 23 -12.67 8.24 6.38
C VAL A 23 -14.12 8.53 5.95
N ASN A 24 -15.04 7.59 6.19
CA ASN A 24 -16.48 7.80 5.97
C ASN A 24 -17.04 8.93 6.85
N ASN A 25 -16.69 8.95 8.14
CA ASN A 25 -17.11 10.01 9.05
C ASN A 25 -16.60 11.39 8.61
N ASP A 26 -15.36 11.47 8.13
CA ASP A 26 -14.81 12.72 7.62
C ASP A 26 -15.47 13.14 6.30
N SER A 27 -15.81 12.20 5.43
CA SER A 27 -16.58 12.46 4.21
C SER A 27 -17.98 13.00 4.53
N ALA A 28 -18.68 12.42 5.49
CA ALA A 28 -19.99 12.89 5.93
C ALA A 28 -19.93 14.33 6.48
N LYS A 29 -18.89 14.68 7.26
CA LYS A 29 -18.68 16.05 7.74
C LYS A 29 -18.41 17.02 6.59
N ILE A 30 -17.64 16.61 5.59
CA ILE A 30 -17.37 17.43 4.40
C ILE A 30 -18.66 17.66 3.61
N GLN A 31 -19.45 16.60 3.39
CA GLN A 31 -20.73 16.70 2.68
C GLN A 31 -21.68 17.66 3.40
N ALA A 32 -21.81 17.55 4.72
CA ALA A 32 -22.62 18.48 5.51
C ALA A 32 -22.16 19.95 5.39
N GLN A 33 -20.85 20.20 5.24
CA GLN A 33 -20.34 21.56 4.98
C GLN A 33 -20.73 22.07 3.60
N ILE A 34 -20.73 21.20 2.60
CA ILE A 34 -21.18 21.53 1.23
C ILE A 34 -22.68 21.83 1.24
N ASP A 35 -23.48 20.96 1.85
CA ASP A 35 -24.95 21.05 1.88
C ASP A 35 -25.44 22.29 2.63
N LYS A 36 -24.69 22.76 3.64
CA LYS A 36 -24.99 24.01 4.36
C LYS A 36 -24.95 25.25 3.44
N GLY A 37 -24.25 25.18 2.31
CA GLY A 37 -24.12 26.28 1.36
C GLY A 37 -23.27 27.45 1.89
N GLY A 38 -23.27 28.57 1.14
CA GLY A 38 -22.52 29.78 1.50
C GLY A 38 -20.99 29.67 1.33
N LEU A 39 -20.52 28.65 0.61
CA LEU A 39 -19.10 28.47 0.30
C LEU A 39 -18.73 29.23 -0.97
N SER A 40 -17.51 29.78 -1.01
CA SER A 40 -16.94 30.25 -2.28
C SER A 40 -16.64 29.07 -3.20
N GLU A 41 -16.66 29.30 -4.51
CA GLU A 41 -16.35 28.28 -5.53
C GLU A 41 -15.02 27.57 -5.25
N LYS A 42 -13.99 28.33 -4.88
CA LYS A 42 -12.67 27.78 -4.52
C LYS A 42 -12.72 26.85 -3.31
N LYS A 43 -13.54 27.16 -2.30
CA LYS A 43 -13.68 26.31 -1.12
C LYS A 43 -14.52 25.07 -1.43
N LEU A 44 -15.57 25.22 -2.23
CA LEU A 44 -16.40 24.12 -2.71
C LEU A 44 -15.55 23.10 -3.50
N ALA A 45 -14.76 23.57 -4.46
CA ALA A 45 -13.88 22.71 -5.25
C ALA A 45 -12.89 21.93 -4.37
N LYS A 46 -12.26 22.58 -3.39
CA LYS A 46 -11.36 21.90 -2.44
C LYS A 46 -12.04 20.82 -1.60
N LEU A 47 -13.30 21.02 -1.22
CA LEU A 47 -14.06 20.02 -0.46
C LEU A 47 -14.47 18.85 -1.36
N GLN A 48 -14.85 19.12 -2.60
CA GLN A 48 -15.14 18.10 -3.61
C GLN A 48 -13.89 17.25 -3.92
N ASP A 49 -12.73 17.88 -4.08
CA ASP A 49 -11.45 17.17 -4.25
C ASP A 49 -11.16 16.23 -3.07
N LYS A 50 -11.42 16.67 -1.84
CA LYS A 50 -11.25 15.84 -0.64
C LYS A 50 -12.23 14.68 -0.57
N LEU A 51 -13.48 14.86 -1.02
CA LEU A 51 -14.43 13.75 -1.11
C LEU A 51 -13.97 12.70 -2.12
N THR A 52 -13.52 13.13 -3.29
CA THR A 52 -12.94 12.23 -4.29
C THR A 52 -11.72 11.48 -3.74
N ASP A 53 -10.81 12.19 -3.05
CA ASP A 53 -9.65 11.57 -2.41
C ASP A 53 -10.07 10.54 -1.34
N ASN A 54 -11.06 10.86 -0.51
CA ASN A 54 -11.59 9.95 0.49
C ASN A 54 -12.25 8.70 -0.13
N THR A 55 -13.00 8.83 -1.23
CA THR A 55 -13.55 7.70 -1.97
C THR A 55 -12.44 6.76 -2.42
N SER A 56 -11.40 7.29 -3.07
CA SER A 56 -10.24 6.49 -3.49
C SER A 56 -9.50 5.83 -2.32
N LYS A 57 -9.42 6.49 -1.17
CA LYS A 57 -8.86 5.88 0.05
C LYS A 57 -9.68 4.69 0.53
N ILE A 58 -11.01 4.78 0.48
CA ILE A 58 -11.90 3.69 0.87
C ILE A 58 -11.73 2.51 -0.10
N ASP A 59 -11.66 2.76 -1.40
CA ASP A 59 -11.43 1.71 -2.40
C ASP A 59 -10.10 0.97 -2.16
N ASN A 60 -9.03 1.72 -1.89
CA ASN A 60 -7.73 1.17 -1.51
C ASN A 60 -7.81 0.33 -0.22
N LEU A 61 -8.48 0.81 0.81
CA LEU A 61 -8.62 0.08 2.08
C LEU A 61 -9.47 -1.20 1.90
N ASN A 62 -10.50 -1.17 1.05
CA ASN A 62 -11.25 -2.37 0.68
C ASN A 62 -10.38 -3.37 -0.09
N GLN A 63 -9.50 -2.91 -0.97
CA GLN A 63 -8.51 -3.77 -1.63
C GLN A 63 -7.59 -4.44 -0.60
N SER A 64 -7.12 -3.71 0.42
CA SER A 64 -6.34 -4.32 1.50
C SER A 64 -7.08 -5.43 2.22
N LEU A 65 -8.39 -5.28 2.48
CA LEU A 65 -9.22 -6.35 3.08
C LEU A 65 -9.29 -7.58 2.16
N ALA A 66 -9.43 -7.37 0.85
CA ALA A 66 -9.43 -8.45 -0.14
C ALA A 66 -8.08 -9.19 -0.19
N ASP A 67 -6.97 -8.47 -0.08
CA ASP A 67 -5.63 -9.06 -0.07
C ASP A 67 -5.38 -9.87 1.21
N ILE A 68 -5.75 -9.33 2.38
CA ILE A 68 -5.67 -10.03 3.67
C ILE A 68 -6.48 -11.33 3.63
N LYS A 69 -7.69 -11.28 3.05
CA LYS A 69 -8.54 -12.46 2.85
C LYS A 69 -7.87 -13.47 1.93
N SER A 70 -7.33 -13.03 0.79
CA SER A 70 -6.66 -13.90 -0.18
C SER A 70 -5.45 -14.61 0.44
N ILE A 71 -4.68 -13.92 1.27
CA ILE A 71 -3.59 -14.52 2.07
C ILE A 71 -4.13 -15.58 3.03
N GLY A 72 -5.24 -15.31 3.72
CA GLY A 72 -5.86 -16.28 4.63
C GLY A 72 -6.36 -17.56 3.96
N GLU A 73 -6.60 -17.51 2.65
CA GLU A 73 -7.09 -18.58 1.78
C GLU A 73 -5.98 -19.23 0.91
N ALA A 74 -4.77 -18.68 0.95
CA ALA A 74 -3.61 -19.18 0.20
C ALA A 74 -3.13 -20.54 0.72
N LYS A 75 -2.19 -21.18 0.00
CA LYS A 75 -1.60 -22.47 0.41
C LYS A 75 -0.33 -22.29 1.24
N GLU A 76 0.35 -21.17 1.04
CA GLU A 76 1.59 -20.79 1.68
C GLU A 76 1.33 -20.19 3.07
N THR A 77 2.30 -20.31 3.97
CA THR A 77 2.21 -19.73 5.32
C THR A 77 2.77 -18.32 5.34
N TYR A 78 1.96 -17.39 5.82
CA TYR A 78 2.33 -15.98 5.94
C TYR A 78 2.41 -15.53 7.39
N ARG A 79 3.32 -14.59 7.68
CA ARG A 79 3.42 -13.90 8.96
C ARG A 79 3.79 -12.44 8.77
N LEU A 80 3.48 -11.60 9.76
CA LEU A 80 4.03 -10.25 9.83
C LEU A 80 5.39 -10.27 10.52
N GLY A 81 6.33 -9.44 10.07
CA GLY A 81 7.65 -9.33 10.70
C GLY A 81 8.32 -7.98 10.46
N GLY A 82 9.38 -7.70 11.20
CA GLY A 82 10.22 -6.53 10.94
C GLY A 82 11.07 -6.71 9.67
N PRO A 83 11.70 -5.63 9.17
CA PRO A 83 12.60 -5.71 8.02
C PRO A 83 13.79 -6.63 8.31
N SER A 84 14.12 -7.50 7.36
CA SER A 84 15.33 -8.34 7.44
C SER A 84 16.61 -7.58 7.10
N GLN A 85 16.50 -6.44 6.42
CA GLN A 85 17.62 -5.56 6.09
C GLN A 85 17.69 -4.37 7.04
N SER A 86 18.92 -3.93 7.34
CA SER A 86 19.18 -2.81 8.26
C SER A 86 19.30 -1.46 7.55
N ASP A 87 18.79 -1.34 6.33
CA ASP A 87 18.89 -0.14 5.47
C ASP A 87 17.54 0.59 5.30
N GLY A 88 16.55 0.19 6.11
CA GLY A 88 15.20 0.74 6.09
C GLY A 88 14.32 0.22 4.96
N THR A 89 14.80 -0.74 4.15
CA THR A 89 13.97 -1.39 3.14
C THR A 89 13.04 -2.44 3.74
N HIS A 90 11.87 -2.58 3.14
CA HIS A 90 10.89 -3.60 3.44
C HIS A 90 10.60 -4.41 2.18
N GLY A 91 10.18 -5.65 2.36
CA GLY A 91 9.70 -6.48 1.28
C GLY A 91 8.91 -7.67 1.77
N VAL A 92 8.69 -8.62 0.86
CA VAL A 92 8.10 -9.92 1.18
C VAL A 92 9.18 -10.99 0.98
N VAL A 93 9.53 -11.71 2.05
CA VAL A 93 10.68 -12.61 2.08
C VAL A 93 10.26 -14.02 2.49
N LYS A 94 10.67 -15.02 1.71
CA LYS A 94 10.46 -16.44 1.99
C LYS A 94 11.71 -17.06 2.61
N ASP A 95 11.55 -17.68 3.77
CA ASP A 95 12.63 -18.38 4.46
C ASP A 95 12.84 -19.82 3.94
N SER A 96 13.88 -20.48 4.44
CA SER A 96 14.23 -21.87 4.08
C SER A 96 13.19 -22.91 4.50
N ASN A 97 12.35 -22.59 5.48
CA ASN A 97 11.25 -23.43 5.94
C ASN A 97 9.99 -23.22 5.09
N GLY A 98 10.03 -22.26 4.16
CA GLY A 98 8.94 -21.94 3.25
C GLY A 98 7.92 -20.94 3.82
N VAL A 99 8.18 -20.36 4.99
CA VAL A 99 7.34 -19.32 5.59
C VAL A 99 7.62 -17.98 4.92
N ILE A 100 6.57 -17.26 4.56
CA ILE A 100 6.62 -15.96 3.90
C ILE A 100 6.41 -14.87 4.96
N THR A 101 7.43 -14.07 5.20
CA THR A 101 7.37 -12.90 6.07
C THR A 101 7.01 -11.68 5.24
N ILE A 102 5.93 -11.00 5.63
CA ILE A 102 5.53 -9.70 5.11
C ILE A 102 6.13 -8.65 6.03
N GLU A 103 7.18 -7.98 5.56
CA GLU A 103 7.94 -7.07 6.39
C GLU A 103 7.19 -5.74 6.58
N GLY A 104 7.44 -5.06 7.69
CA GLY A 104 6.89 -3.74 7.95
C GLY A 104 7.31 -3.21 9.31
N SER A 105 7.55 -1.90 9.38
CA SER A 105 7.82 -1.20 10.65
C SER A 105 6.55 -0.60 11.28
N ASN A 106 5.44 -0.61 10.55
CA ASN A 106 4.12 -0.17 11.01
C ASN A 106 3.02 -0.82 10.14
N THR A 107 1.76 -0.62 10.52
CA THR A 107 0.62 -1.19 9.78
C THR A 107 0.53 -0.70 8.33
N GLY A 108 0.80 0.58 8.05
CA GLY A 108 0.76 1.10 6.67
C GLY A 108 1.77 0.41 5.75
N LEU A 109 2.98 0.16 6.24
CA LEU A 109 4.01 -0.59 5.53
C LEU A 109 3.65 -2.07 5.37
N HIS A 110 3.07 -2.71 6.40
CA HIS A 110 2.56 -4.07 6.19
C HIS A 110 1.47 -4.13 5.12
N LEU A 111 0.57 -3.14 5.06
CA LEU A 111 -0.44 -3.07 4.01
C LEU A 111 0.15 -2.80 2.63
N HIS A 112 1.25 -2.02 2.56
CA HIS A 112 2.05 -1.84 1.34
C HIS A 112 2.55 -3.20 0.83
N GLU A 113 3.24 -3.96 1.68
CA GLU A 113 3.79 -5.27 1.29
C GLU A 113 2.70 -6.31 1.00
N ILE A 114 1.58 -6.28 1.75
CA ILE A 114 0.39 -7.10 1.46
C ILE A 114 -0.13 -6.80 0.05
N ARG A 115 -0.10 -5.55 -0.40
CA ARG A 115 -0.54 -5.21 -1.76
C ARG A 115 0.33 -5.89 -2.82
N HIS A 116 1.64 -5.98 -2.61
CA HIS A 116 2.52 -6.73 -3.52
C HIS A 116 2.22 -8.23 -3.54
N VAL A 117 1.84 -8.81 -2.40
CA VAL A 117 1.34 -10.19 -2.35
C VAL A 117 0.05 -10.33 -3.16
N GLY A 118 -0.93 -9.43 -2.94
CA GLY A 118 -2.20 -9.40 -3.68
C GLY A 118 -2.00 -9.30 -5.19
N GLN A 119 -1.19 -8.34 -5.65
CA GLN A 119 -0.79 -8.18 -7.06
C GLN A 119 -0.13 -9.44 -7.63
N SER A 120 0.61 -10.20 -6.81
CA SER A 120 1.23 -11.45 -7.23
C SER A 120 0.22 -12.59 -7.35
N MET A 121 -0.72 -12.69 -6.40
CA MET A 121 -1.82 -13.65 -6.46
C MET A 121 -2.70 -13.43 -7.68
N GLU A 122 -3.07 -12.18 -7.98
CA GLU A 122 -3.80 -11.78 -9.19
C GLU A 122 -3.06 -12.17 -10.48
N ALA A 123 -1.72 -12.14 -10.45
CA ALA A 123 -0.86 -12.52 -11.57
C ALA A 123 -0.60 -14.04 -11.67
N GLY A 124 -1.25 -14.86 -10.83
CA GLY A 124 -1.14 -16.33 -10.87
C GLY A 124 -0.25 -16.94 -9.78
N GLY A 125 0.18 -16.16 -8.79
CA GLY A 125 0.87 -16.64 -7.60
C GLY A 125 2.16 -15.88 -7.26
N VAL A 126 2.63 -16.08 -6.03
CA VAL A 126 3.88 -15.49 -5.54
C VAL A 126 5.11 -16.20 -6.12
N ARG A 127 6.12 -15.43 -6.53
CA ARG A 127 7.39 -15.93 -7.05
C ARG A 127 8.54 -15.25 -6.32
N PHE A 128 9.57 -16.00 -5.96
CA PHE A 128 10.69 -15.50 -5.17
C PHE A 128 12.01 -15.68 -5.94
N ASN A 129 12.96 -14.77 -5.74
CA ASN A 129 14.32 -14.92 -6.25
C ASN A 129 15.14 -15.92 -5.38
N SER A 130 16.39 -16.18 -5.75
CA SER A 130 17.29 -17.09 -5.02
C SER A 130 17.58 -16.65 -3.58
N ASN A 131 17.38 -15.37 -3.27
CA ASN A 131 17.56 -14.80 -1.93
C ASN A 131 16.25 -14.80 -1.13
N GLY A 132 15.18 -15.39 -1.66
CA GLY A 132 13.88 -15.45 -1.02
C GLY A 132 13.06 -14.17 -1.13
N GLN A 133 13.46 -13.15 -1.89
CA GLN A 133 12.70 -11.90 -2.04
C GLN A 133 11.61 -12.05 -3.11
N LEU A 134 10.42 -11.52 -2.84
CA LEU A 134 9.30 -11.52 -3.79
C LEU A 134 9.68 -10.77 -5.06
N LEU A 135 9.42 -11.40 -6.20
CA LEU A 135 9.58 -10.79 -7.52
C LEU A 135 8.34 -9.98 -7.85
N ASN A 136 8.54 -8.77 -8.37
CA ASN A 136 7.44 -7.95 -8.88
C ASN A 136 6.62 -8.75 -9.90
N SER A 137 5.29 -8.75 -9.74
CA SER A 137 4.38 -9.55 -10.55
C SER A 137 4.21 -9.01 -11.98
N ALA A 138 4.57 -7.75 -12.21
CA ALA A 138 4.44 -7.11 -13.51
C ALA A 138 5.37 -7.72 -14.58
N LYS A 139 4.86 -7.80 -15.80
CA LYS A 139 5.62 -8.27 -16.98
C LYS A 139 6.37 -7.15 -17.69
N THR A 140 6.02 -5.90 -17.40
CA THR A 140 6.61 -4.71 -18.00
C THR A 140 7.18 -3.81 -16.92
N TYR A 141 8.17 -3.03 -17.31
CA TYR A 141 8.77 -2.01 -16.46
C TYR A 141 7.73 -1.00 -15.97
N GLU A 142 6.85 -0.53 -16.85
CA GLU A 142 5.78 0.40 -16.51
C GLU A 142 4.77 -0.22 -15.54
N GLY A 143 4.47 -1.52 -15.69
CA GLY A 143 3.63 -2.24 -14.74
C GLY A 143 4.27 -2.35 -13.36
N GLY A 144 5.60 -2.54 -13.30
CA GLY A 144 6.34 -2.58 -12.03
C GLY A 144 6.21 -1.26 -11.27
N ILE A 145 6.34 -0.13 -11.97
CA ILE A 145 6.14 1.21 -11.39
C ILE A 145 4.71 1.39 -10.88
N GLN A 146 3.70 0.96 -11.65
CA GLN A 146 2.30 1.09 -11.22
C GLN A 146 2.00 0.22 -9.99
N ASN A 147 2.62 -0.96 -9.89
CA ASN A 147 2.51 -1.80 -8.70
C ASN A 147 3.01 -1.09 -7.44
N GLU A 148 4.18 -0.43 -7.50
CA GLU A 148 4.74 0.37 -6.39
C GLU A 148 3.88 1.60 -6.06
N VAL A 149 3.44 2.34 -7.09
CA VAL A 149 2.54 3.50 -6.90
C VAL A 149 1.26 3.07 -6.18
N ASN A 150 0.67 1.95 -6.60
CA ASN A 150 -0.53 1.42 -5.97
C ASN A 150 -0.27 0.98 -4.53
N ALA A 151 0.85 0.31 -4.23
CA ALA A 151 1.21 -0.06 -2.87
C ALA A 151 1.42 1.17 -1.95
N TYR A 152 2.04 2.24 -2.43
CA TYR A 152 2.11 3.49 -1.68
C TYR A 152 0.77 4.20 -1.53
N GLN A 153 -0.12 4.12 -2.52
CA GLN A 153 -1.49 4.62 -2.39
C GLN A 153 -2.27 3.87 -1.31
N ILE A 154 -2.08 2.54 -1.18
CA ILE A 154 -2.62 1.75 -0.07
C ILE A 154 -2.10 2.28 1.27
N GLN A 155 -0.78 2.38 1.42
CA GLN A 155 -0.14 2.90 2.65
C GLN A 155 -0.68 4.28 3.04
N TYR A 156 -0.67 5.22 2.09
CA TYR A 156 -1.15 6.58 2.31
C TYR A 156 -2.64 6.63 2.66
N SER A 157 -3.45 5.73 2.10
CA SER A 157 -4.88 5.63 2.44
C SER A 157 -5.07 5.23 3.90
N PHE A 158 -4.17 4.40 4.42
CA PHE A 158 -4.20 3.97 5.81
C PHE A 158 -3.71 5.05 6.79
N ASP A 159 -2.49 5.55 6.64
CA ASP A 159 -1.86 6.42 7.66
C ASP A 159 -1.42 7.81 7.14
N GLY A 160 -1.61 8.10 5.85
CA GLY A 160 -1.20 9.35 5.23
C GLY A 160 0.30 9.48 5.02
N SER A 161 1.08 8.40 5.20
CA SER A 161 2.51 8.40 4.96
C SER A 161 2.85 8.11 3.50
N TYR A 162 3.81 8.85 2.98
CA TYR A 162 4.43 8.63 1.68
C TYR A 162 5.83 9.22 1.70
N PRO A 163 6.91 8.47 1.38
CA PRO A 163 8.28 8.94 1.58
C PRO A 163 8.64 10.23 0.84
N ALA A 164 8.08 10.47 -0.36
CA ALA A 164 8.32 11.69 -1.12
C ALA A 164 7.37 12.86 -0.73
N GLY A 165 6.49 12.66 0.25
CA GLY A 165 5.48 13.63 0.67
C GLY A 165 4.28 13.70 -0.27
N ALA A 166 3.06 13.71 0.29
CA ALA A 166 1.82 13.81 -0.47
C ALA A 166 0.74 14.54 0.34
N SER A 167 -0.05 15.38 -0.33
CA SER A 167 -1.26 16.01 0.24
C SER A 167 -2.54 15.30 -0.17
N SER A 168 -2.47 14.41 -1.16
CA SER A 168 -3.56 13.62 -1.71
C SER A 168 -3.02 12.41 -2.49
N LEU A 169 -3.87 11.43 -2.77
CA LEU A 169 -3.50 10.23 -3.52
C LEU A 169 -2.98 10.52 -4.93
N LYS A 170 -3.46 11.60 -5.57
CA LYS A 170 -2.97 12.02 -6.91
C LYS A 170 -1.49 12.45 -6.92
N ASP A 171 -0.98 12.87 -5.75
CA ASP A 171 0.43 13.24 -5.62
C ASP A 171 1.33 12.00 -5.64
N ILE A 172 0.77 10.81 -5.40
CA ILE A 172 1.44 9.51 -5.46
C ILE A 172 1.28 8.95 -6.86
N ASN A 173 2.33 9.16 -7.65
CA ASN A 173 2.41 8.78 -9.06
C ASN A 173 3.86 8.42 -9.44
N SER A 174 4.05 7.93 -10.67
CA SER A 174 5.36 7.50 -11.18
C SER A 174 6.45 8.56 -11.05
N THR A 175 6.12 9.84 -11.26
CA THR A 175 7.10 10.94 -11.13
C THR A 175 7.54 11.09 -9.69
N SER A 176 6.60 11.13 -8.74
CA SER A 176 6.92 11.25 -7.31
C SER A 176 7.66 10.03 -6.77
N LEU A 177 7.40 8.84 -7.31
CA LEU A 177 8.04 7.58 -6.90
C LEU A 177 9.56 7.66 -7.09
N PHE A 178 10.00 8.24 -8.22
CA PHE A 178 11.43 8.42 -8.50
C PHE A 178 12.12 9.46 -7.63
N ASN A 179 11.37 10.24 -6.86
CA ASN A 179 11.92 11.19 -5.89
C ASN A 179 12.17 10.54 -4.52
N ILE A 180 11.74 9.29 -4.30
CA ILE A 180 11.97 8.57 -3.06
C ILE A 180 13.46 8.22 -2.93
N LYS A 181 14.03 8.60 -1.78
CA LYS A 181 15.44 8.38 -1.45
C LYS A 181 15.55 7.46 -0.24
N GLY A 182 16.51 6.55 -0.29
CA GLY A 182 16.88 5.73 0.87
C GLY A 182 17.63 6.56 1.91
N GLU A 183 18.01 5.92 3.03
CA GLU A 183 18.71 6.58 4.13
C GLU A 183 20.04 7.22 3.71
N SER A 184 20.70 6.66 2.69
CA SER A 184 21.93 7.19 2.09
C SER A 184 21.72 8.41 1.18
N GLY A 185 20.46 8.84 0.96
CA GLY A 185 20.11 9.94 0.05
C GLY A 185 20.03 9.54 -1.42
N GLU A 186 20.32 8.28 -1.75
CA GLU A 186 20.26 7.75 -3.11
C GLU A 186 18.83 7.36 -3.49
N PRO A 187 18.40 7.58 -4.76
CA PRO A 187 17.08 7.13 -5.19
C PRO A 187 16.89 5.62 -5.05
N VAL A 188 15.78 5.20 -4.44
CA VAL A 188 15.45 3.78 -4.17
C VAL A 188 15.18 3.04 -5.49
N TYR A 189 14.40 3.65 -6.37
CA TYR A 189 13.91 3.01 -7.59
C TYR A 189 14.82 3.20 -8.80
N LYS A 190 16.13 3.35 -8.61
CA LYS A 190 17.11 3.47 -9.72
C LYS A 190 17.06 2.30 -10.71
N GLY A 191 16.81 1.08 -10.21
CA GLY A 191 16.68 -0.13 -11.04
C GLY A 191 15.39 -0.15 -11.88
N LEU A 192 14.40 0.66 -11.49
CA LEU A 192 13.23 0.99 -12.27
C LEU A 192 13.44 2.32 -13.02
N ILE A 193 14.67 2.70 -13.42
CA ILE A 193 14.92 3.76 -14.40
C ILE A 193 15.23 3.09 -15.74
N LYS A 194 14.50 3.49 -16.80
CA LYS A 194 14.66 2.95 -18.14
C LYS A 194 16.10 3.24 -18.59
N PRO A 195 16.90 2.22 -18.96
CA PRO A 195 18.24 2.48 -19.45
C PRO A 195 18.14 3.42 -20.66
N LYS A 196 18.94 4.48 -20.65
CA LYS A 196 19.07 5.36 -21.83
C LYS A 196 19.55 4.47 -22.99
N LYS A 197 18.77 4.43 -24.05
CA LYS A 197 19.20 3.84 -25.33
C LYS A 197 20.39 4.60 -25.88
#